data_AF-A0A2W4JHD0-F1
#
_entry.id   AF-A0A2W4JHD0-F1
#
_cell.length_a   1.000
_cell.length_b   1.000
_cell.length_c   1.000
_cell.angle_alpha   90.00
_cell.angle_beta   90.00
_cell.angle_gamma   90.00
#
_symmetry.space_group_name_H-M   'P 1'
#
loop_
_entity.id
_entity.type
_entity.pdbx_description
1 polymer ?
#
loop_
_entity_poly.entity_id
_entity_poly.type
_entity_poly.pdbx_seq_one_letter_code
_entity_poly.pdbx_strand_id
1 'polypeptide(L)'
;MAYAQCMRDNGVPGFPDPDSDGGFDVVADELGVPIDSDQYRNAEQTCAPLLPTQGSHVQDEDYQAVLRYAQCMRDEGVPGYPDPPAPAQGPDTKRGDSGDGAAIDRNSPQFQAAHEACKSLLPDGGDEPGMTEGNAP
;
A
#
# COMPACT_ATOMS: atom_id res chain seq x y z
N MET A 1 4.85 10.92 -15.40
CA MET A 1 5.42 11.08 -16.77
C MET A 1 6.75 10.35 -16.97
N ALA A 2 7.70 10.39 -16.01
CA ALA A 2 9.00 9.73 -16.15
C ALA A 2 8.90 8.21 -16.44
N TYR A 3 8.02 7.51 -15.71
CA TYR A 3 7.73 6.10 -15.96
C TYR A 3 7.17 5.82 -17.36
N ALA A 4 6.11 6.54 -17.77
CA ALA A 4 5.48 6.34 -19.07
C ALA A 4 6.46 6.58 -20.23
N GLN A 5 7.30 7.62 -20.10
CA GLN A 5 8.33 7.89 -21.09
C GLN A 5 9.37 6.76 -21.15
N CYS A 6 9.83 6.27 -20.00
CA CYS A 6 10.74 5.13 -19.95
C CYS A 6 10.14 3.87 -20.59
N MET A 7 8.86 3.56 -20.34
CA MET A 7 8.19 2.40 -20.94
C MET A 7 8.19 2.49 -22.47
N ARG A 8 7.89 3.68 -23.01
CA ARG A 8 7.94 3.92 -24.46
C ARG A 8 9.36 3.76 -25.02
N ASP A 9 10.35 4.27 -24.32
CA ASP A 9 11.76 4.16 -24.71
C ASP A 9 12.30 2.72 -24.61
N ASN A 10 11.70 1.88 -23.75
CA ASN A 10 12.04 0.46 -23.56
C ASN A 10 11.15 -0.51 -24.36
N GLY A 11 10.49 -0.01 -25.40
CA GLY A 11 9.82 -0.86 -26.38
C GLY A 11 8.33 -1.10 -26.11
N VAL A 12 7.69 -0.31 -25.25
CA VAL A 12 6.23 -0.29 -25.10
C VAL A 12 5.69 1.04 -25.63
N PRO A 13 5.75 1.28 -26.96
CA PRO A 13 5.56 2.62 -27.54
C PRO A 13 4.16 3.20 -27.30
N GLY A 14 3.17 2.36 -27.07
CA GLY A 14 1.80 2.76 -26.77
C GLY A 14 1.48 2.91 -25.29
N PHE A 15 2.48 2.92 -24.41
CA PHE A 15 2.24 3.08 -22.98
C PHE A 15 1.61 4.46 -22.67
N PRO A 16 0.47 4.50 -21.95
CA PRO A 16 -0.28 5.74 -21.71
C PRO A 16 0.46 6.68 -20.73
N ASP A 17 0.15 7.97 -20.82
CA ASP A 17 0.55 8.91 -19.78
C ASP A 17 -0.36 8.77 -18.55
N PRO A 18 0.12 9.15 -17.34
CA PRO A 18 -0.71 9.03 -16.16
C PRO A 18 -1.82 10.09 -16.14
N ASP A 19 -2.93 9.76 -15.49
CA ASP A 19 -4.02 10.69 -15.20
C ASP A 19 -3.63 11.74 -14.13
N SER A 20 -4.60 12.57 -13.72
CA SER A 20 -4.42 13.60 -12.69
C SER A 20 -4.02 13.06 -11.32
N ASP A 21 -4.34 11.80 -11.04
CA ASP A 21 -4.10 11.11 -9.78
C ASP A 21 -2.82 10.27 -9.83
N GLY A 22 -2.14 10.22 -10.98
CA GLY A 22 -0.92 9.45 -11.19
C GLY A 22 -1.14 8.00 -11.62
N GLY A 23 -2.39 7.60 -11.89
CA GLY A 23 -2.79 6.28 -12.38
C GLY A 23 -2.55 6.11 -13.88
N PHE A 24 -2.47 4.87 -14.38
CA PHE A 24 -2.29 4.55 -15.80
C PHE A 24 -3.45 3.70 -16.31
N ASP A 25 -4.17 4.19 -17.32
CA ASP A 25 -5.19 3.41 -18.03
C ASP A 25 -4.55 2.55 -19.12
N VAL A 26 -3.98 1.41 -18.70
CA VAL A 26 -3.31 0.48 -19.62
C VAL A 26 -4.34 -0.33 -20.42
N VAL A 27 -4.45 -0.03 -21.71
CA VAL A 27 -5.26 -0.78 -22.67
C VAL A 27 -4.33 -1.69 -23.48
N ALA A 28 -4.48 -3.00 -23.32
CA ALA A 28 -3.57 -3.99 -23.89
C ALA A 28 -3.41 -3.87 -25.42
N ASP A 29 -4.50 -3.59 -26.13
CA ASP A 29 -4.49 -3.42 -27.60
C ASP A 29 -3.74 -2.17 -28.06
N GLU A 30 -3.57 -1.16 -27.20
CA GLU A 30 -2.95 0.12 -27.55
C GLU A 30 -1.45 0.17 -27.25
N LEU A 31 -0.92 -0.78 -26.48
CA LEU A 31 0.50 -0.81 -26.04
C LEU A 31 1.51 -0.96 -27.17
N GLY A 32 1.08 -1.48 -28.33
CA GLY A 32 1.95 -1.83 -29.46
C GLY A 32 2.78 -3.11 -29.24
N VAL A 33 2.59 -3.77 -28.10
CA VAL A 33 3.17 -5.08 -27.75
C VAL A 33 2.16 -5.87 -26.91
N PRO A 34 2.18 -7.22 -26.92
CA PRO A 34 1.39 -8.01 -25.99
C PRO A 34 1.77 -7.70 -24.55
N ILE A 35 0.79 -7.45 -23.69
CA ILE A 35 1.02 -7.09 -22.28
C ILE A 35 1.73 -8.21 -21.50
N ASP A 36 1.57 -9.46 -21.91
CA ASP A 36 2.20 -10.63 -21.30
C ASP A 36 3.60 -10.92 -21.83
N SER A 37 4.06 -10.20 -22.86
CA SER A 37 5.35 -10.42 -23.52
C SER A 37 6.55 -10.11 -22.61
N ASP A 38 7.68 -10.78 -22.90
CA ASP A 38 8.95 -10.50 -22.23
C ASP A 38 9.41 -9.05 -22.41
N GLN A 39 9.04 -8.42 -23.54
CA GLN A 39 9.35 -7.03 -23.83
C GLN A 39 8.66 -6.07 -22.84
N TYR A 40 7.37 -6.29 -22.58
CA TYR A 40 6.63 -5.51 -21.58
C TYR A 40 7.21 -5.72 -20.17
N ARG A 41 7.44 -6.97 -19.78
CA ARG A 41 8.00 -7.32 -18.45
C ARG A 41 9.38 -6.71 -18.22
N ASN A 42 10.25 -6.75 -19.23
CA ASN A 42 11.58 -6.17 -19.14
C ASN A 42 11.54 -4.63 -19.07
N ALA A 43 10.65 -4.00 -19.85
CA ALA A 43 10.42 -2.55 -19.77
C ALA A 43 9.91 -2.15 -18.38
N GLU A 44 8.93 -2.88 -17.84
CA GLU A 44 8.38 -2.66 -16.50
C GLU A 44 9.47 -2.74 -15.44
N GLN A 45 10.28 -3.80 -15.45
CA GLN A 45 11.39 -3.96 -14.50
C GLN A 45 12.44 -2.86 -14.61
N THR A 46 12.78 -2.44 -15.83
CA THR A 46 13.74 -1.38 -16.09
C THR A 46 13.22 -0.02 -15.61
N CYS A 47 11.92 0.22 -15.80
CA CYS A 47 11.29 1.50 -15.54
C CYS A 47 10.68 1.61 -14.14
N ALA A 48 10.48 0.50 -13.41
CA ALA A 48 9.90 0.47 -12.08
C ALA A 48 10.46 1.52 -11.10
N PRO A 49 11.78 1.82 -11.07
CA PRO A 49 12.31 2.87 -10.19
C PRO A 49 11.81 4.30 -10.50
N LEU A 50 11.24 4.51 -11.69
CA LEU A 50 10.73 5.81 -12.16
C LEU A 50 9.23 5.98 -11.95
N LEU A 51 8.54 4.94 -11.46
CA LEU A 51 7.19 5.12 -10.95
C LEU A 51 7.27 6.16 -9.85
N PRO A 52 6.51 7.28 -9.94
CA PRO A 52 6.30 8.07 -8.75
C PRO A 52 5.72 7.11 -7.71
N THR A 53 6.38 7.01 -6.56
CA THR A 53 5.90 6.18 -5.47
C THR A 53 4.52 6.70 -5.12
N GLN A 54 3.46 6.10 -5.68
CA GLN A 54 2.10 6.20 -5.15
C GLN A 54 2.05 5.38 -3.85
N GLY A 55 3.04 5.61 -2.97
CA GLY A 55 2.87 5.36 -1.56
C GLY A 55 1.64 6.16 -1.20
N SER A 56 0.66 5.50 -0.60
CA SER A 56 -0.40 6.22 0.10
C SER A 56 0.29 7.36 0.83
N HIS A 57 -0.06 8.60 0.49
CA HIS A 57 0.39 9.75 1.25
C HIS A 57 -0.24 9.59 2.64
N VAL A 58 0.34 8.72 3.49
CA VAL A 58 0.36 8.99 4.92
C VAL A 58 1.21 10.25 4.96
N GLN A 59 0.53 11.38 5.11
CA GLN A 59 1.20 12.62 5.43
C GLN A 59 2.10 12.33 6.64
N ASP A 60 3.22 13.04 6.81
CA ASP A 60 4.12 12.81 7.96
C ASP A 60 3.35 12.78 9.31
N GLU A 61 2.24 13.53 9.39
CA GLU A 61 1.29 13.56 10.50
C GLU A 61 0.54 12.22 10.68
N ASP A 62 0.07 11.61 9.60
CA ASP A 62 -0.60 10.31 9.62
C ASP A 62 0.37 9.18 9.97
N TYR A 63 1.64 9.27 9.54
CA TYR A 63 2.66 8.29 9.91
C TYR A 63 2.89 8.25 11.42
N GLN A 64 2.96 9.42 12.06
CA GLN A 64 3.08 9.51 13.53
C GLN A 64 1.84 8.98 14.25
N ALA A 65 0.65 9.23 13.71
CA ALA A 65 -0.59 8.69 14.24
C ALA A 65 -0.62 7.16 14.19
N VAL A 66 -0.22 6.56 13.06
CA VAL A 66 -0.13 5.11 12.90
C VAL A 66 0.96 4.49 13.77
N LEU A 67 2.10 5.17 13.97
CA LEU A 67 3.13 4.73 14.93
C LEU A 67 2.62 4.71 16.37
N ARG A 68 1.90 5.75 16.79
CA ARG A 68 1.29 5.82 18.14
C ARG A 68 0.27 4.72 18.35
N TYR A 69 -0.54 4.43 17.32
CA TYR A 69 -1.48 3.31 17.34
C TYR A 69 -0.75 1.97 17.50
N ALA A 70 0.32 1.72 16.72
CA ALA A 70 1.10 0.49 16.82
C ALA A 70 1.72 0.29 18.22
N GLN A 71 2.21 1.38 18.83
CA GLN A 71 2.71 1.36 20.21
C GLN A 71 1.60 1.04 21.21
N CYS A 72 0.46 1.72 21.10
CA CYS A 72 -0.70 1.48 21.97
C CYS A 72 -1.18 0.03 21.89
N MET A 73 -1.25 -0.58 20.70
CA MET A 73 -1.66 -1.98 20.54
C MET A 73 -0.72 -2.94 21.30
N ARG A 74 0.59 -2.66 21.32
CA ARG A 74 1.56 -3.45 22.10
C ARG A 74 1.35 -3.29 23.60
N ASP A 75 1.06 -2.08 24.05
CA ASP A 75 0.80 -1.77 25.46
C ASP A 75 -0.52 -2.41 25.95
N GLU A 76 -1.54 -2.49 25.09
CA GLU A 76 -2.84 -3.12 25.36
C GLU A 76 -2.83 -4.65 25.25
N GLY A 77 -1.65 -5.26 25.06
CA GLY A 77 -1.48 -6.71 25.12
C GLY A 77 -1.40 -7.42 23.78
N VAL A 78 -1.15 -6.69 22.68
CA VAL A 78 -0.80 -7.24 21.36
C VAL A 78 0.70 -7.01 21.08
N PRO A 79 1.63 -7.64 21.83
CA PRO A 79 3.07 -7.34 21.74
C PRO A 79 3.68 -7.64 20.37
N GLY A 80 3.01 -8.46 19.55
CA GLY A 80 3.41 -8.76 18.18
C GLY A 80 2.97 -7.72 17.14
N TYR A 81 2.29 -6.64 17.53
CA TYR A 81 1.81 -5.62 16.60
C TYR A 81 2.98 -4.89 15.92
N PRO A 82 3.12 -5.01 14.58
CA PRO A 82 4.27 -4.46 13.86
C PRO A 82 4.13 -2.96 13.65
N ASP A 83 5.26 -2.28 13.48
CA ASP A 83 5.29 -0.86 13.14
C ASP A 83 5.00 -0.64 11.65
N PRO A 84 4.39 0.50 11.27
CA PRO A 84 4.23 0.87 9.87
C PRO A 84 5.59 0.99 9.17
N PRO A 85 5.70 0.56 7.90
CA PRO A 85 6.91 0.78 7.12
C PRO A 85 7.20 2.29 7.05
N ALA A 86 8.49 2.65 7.09
CA ALA A 86 8.88 4.03 6.91
C ALA A 86 8.31 4.58 5.59
N PRO A 87 7.84 5.85 5.54
CA PRO A 87 7.12 6.41 4.40
C PRO A 87 7.91 6.50 3.08
N ALA A 88 9.13 5.98 3.03
CA ALA A 88 9.87 5.84 1.79
C ALA A 88 10.85 4.68 1.90
N GLN A 89 10.47 3.43 1.57
CA GLN A 89 11.39 2.41 1.02
C GLN A 89 10.64 1.35 0.21
N GLY A 90 10.70 1.45 -1.12
CA GLY A 90 10.61 0.30 -2.02
C GLY A 90 9.21 -0.23 -2.38
N PRO A 91 9.13 -1.12 -3.39
CA PRO A 91 7.87 -1.53 -4.00
C PRO A 91 7.09 -2.45 -3.07
N ASP A 92 5.79 -2.23 -3.04
CA ASP A 92 4.77 -3.19 -2.62
C ASP A 92 4.84 -3.72 -1.18
N THR A 93 4.86 -2.86 -0.16
CA THR A 93 4.07 -3.21 1.02
C THR A 93 2.64 -2.74 0.75
N LYS A 94 1.76 -3.66 0.31
CA LYS A 94 0.32 -3.39 0.27
C LYS A 94 -0.06 -2.74 1.60
N ARG A 95 -0.93 -1.72 1.61
CA ARG A 95 -1.54 -1.26 2.87
C ARG A 95 -2.27 -2.45 3.48
N GLY A 96 -1.70 -3.03 4.54
CA GLY A 96 -2.16 -4.27 5.17
C GLY A 96 -1.18 -5.47 5.06
N ASP A 97 -0.14 -5.38 4.24
CA ASP A 97 1.03 -6.26 4.31
C ASP A 97 1.93 -5.72 5.42
N SER A 98 1.49 -5.97 6.64
CA SER A 98 2.36 -5.94 7.81
C SER A 98 3.44 -6.98 7.58
N GLY A 99 4.51 -6.59 6.89
CA GLY A 99 5.62 -7.46 6.55
C GLY A 99 6.08 -8.27 7.76
N ASP A 100 6.18 -9.58 7.57
CA ASP A 100 6.78 -10.57 8.47
C ASP A 100 6.41 -10.47 9.98
N GLY A 101 5.29 -9.81 10.30
CA GLY A 101 4.73 -9.72 11.65
C GLY A 101 3.98 -11.00 11.94
N ALA A 102 4.33 -11.70 13.02
CA ALA A 102 3.66 -12.91 13.51
C ALA A 102 2.14 -12.80 13.28
N ALA A 103 1.53 -13.77 12.59
CA ALA A 103 0.12 -13.73 12.22
C ALA A 103 -0.76 -13.35 13.42
N ILE A 104 -1.12 -12.06 13.50
CA ILE A 104 -1.97 -11.54 14.57
C ILE A 104 -3.38 -11.95 14.20
N ASP A 105 -4.02 -12.69 15.09
CA ASP A 105 -5.45 -12.97 14.94
C ASP A 105 -6.23 -11.68 15.24
N ARG A 106 -6.63 -10.99 14.17
CA ARG A 106 -7.43 -9.76 14.23
C ARG A 106 -8.83 -9.98 14.79
N ASN A 107 -9.29 -11.24 14.88
CA ASN A 107 -10.56 -11.60 15.50
C ASN A 107 -10.40 -12.00 16.97
N SER A 108 -9.18 -12.02 17.50
CA SER A 108 -8.95 -12.34 18.90
C SER A 108 -9.56 -11.26 19.80
N PRO A 109 -10.17 -11.64 20.94
CA PRO A 109 -10.68 -10.66 21.91
C PRO A 109 -9.60 -9.68 22.39
N GLN A 110 -8.34 -10.13 22.43
CA GLN A 110 -7.19 -9.32 22.78
C GLN A 110 -6.97 -8.20 21.76
N PHE A 111 -7.00 -8.53 20.47
CA PHE A 111 -6.85 -7.54 19.40
C PHE A 111 -8.01 -6.55 19.38
N GLN A 112 -9.25 -7.02 19.53
CA GLN A 112 -10.44 -6.16 19.52
C GLN A 112 -10.44 -5.17 20.69
N ALA A 113 -10.11 -5.64 21.90
CA ALA A 113 -10.00 -4.77 23.08
C ALA A 113 -8.91 -3.70 22.90
N ALA A 114 -7.73 -4.10 22.41
CA ALA A 114 -6.64 -3.18 22.12
C ALA A 114 -7.03 -2.17 21.04
N HIS A 115 -7.68 -2.61 19.96
CA HIS A 115 -8.14 -1.73 18.90
C HIS A 115 -9.15 -0.69 19.43
N GLU A 116 -10.12 -1.10 20.24
CA GLU A 116 -11.09 -0.18 20.84
C GLU A 116 -10.46 0.87 21.75
N ALA A 117 -9.40 0.51 22.48
CA ALA A 117 -8.64 1.44 23.31
C ALA A 117 -7.81 2.41 22.45
N CYS A 118 -7.21 1.92 21.37
CA CYS A 118 -6.22 2.65 20.58
C CYS A 118 -6.79 3.42 19.38
N LYS A 119 -8.02 3.12 18.91
CA LYS A 119 -8.61 3.72 17.69
C LYS A 119 -8.66 5.25 17.69
N SER A 120 -8.70 5.88 18.87
CA SER A 120 -8.69 7.34 19.00
C SER A 120 -7.38 8.00 18.55
N LEU A 121 -6.32 7.21 18.35
CA LEU A 121 -5.02 7.67 17.88
C LEU A 121 -4.93 7.73 16.35
N LEU A 122 -5.88 7.14 15.63
CA LEU A 122 -5.92 7.16 14.17
C LEU A 122 -6.69 8.39 13.67
N PRO A 123 -6.26 9.03 12.56
CA PRO A 123 -7.05 10.08 11.92
C PRO A 123 -8.35 9.50 11.37
N ASP A 124 -9.44 10.28 11.38
CA ASP A 124 -10.77 9.90 10.88
C ASP A 124 -10.65 9.25 9.47
N GLY A 125 -10.90 7.94 9.38
CA GLY A 125 -10.66 7.12 8.19
C GLY A 125 -9.65 5.98 8.36
N GLY A 126 -9.16 5.74 9.58
CA GLY A 126 -8.31 4.60 9.96
C GLY A 126 -9.00 3.22 9.98
N ASP A 127 -10.14 3.07 9.33
CA ASP A 127 -10.73 1.74 9.09
C ASP A 127 -9.78 0.97 8.17
N GLU A 128 -9.01 0.04 8.75
CA GLU A 128 -8.30 -0.97 7.98
C GLU A 128 -9.32 -1.65 7.04
N PRO A 129 -9.10 -1.66 5.72
CA PRO A 129 -10.00 -2.35 4.80
C PRO A 129 -9.95 -3.85 5.13
N GLY A 130 -10.95 -4.32 5.86
CA GLY A 130 -11.01 -5.69 6.36
C GLY A 130 -11.96 -5.91 7.54
N MET A 131 -12.38 -4.86 8.26
CA MET A 131 -13.45 -4.99 9.26
C MET A 131 -14.82 -4.76 8.61
N THR A 132 -15.22 -5.62 7.68
CA THR A 132 -16.65 -5.69 7.34
C THR A 132 -17.40 -6.17 8.57
N GLU A 133 -18.21 -5.25 9.10
CA GLU A 133 -19.20 -5.43 10.15
C GLU A 133 -19.89 -6.80 10.06
N GLY A 134 -19.70 -7.60 11.10
CA GLY A 134 -20.24 -8.95 11.22
C GLY A 134 -20.90 -9.19 12.57
N ASN A 135 -21.97 -8.45 12.85
CA ASN A 135 -23.09 -8.77 13.76
C ASN A 135 -22.79 -9.13 15.24
N ALA A 136 -23.28 -8.29 16.14
CA ALA A 136 -23.95 -8.71 17.36
C ALA A 136 -25.05 -7.70 17.70
N PRO A 137 -26.19 -8.07 18.33
CA PRO A 137 -26.70 -9.42 18.65
C PRO A 137 -27.81 -9.94 17.71
#